data_AF-A0A256XJU3-F1
#
_entry.id   AF-A0A256XJU3-F1
#
_cell.length_a   1.000
_cell.length_b   1.000
_cell.length_c   1.000
_cell.angle_alpha   90.00
_cell.angle_beta   90.00
_cell.angle_gamma   90.00
#
_symmetry.space_group_name_H-M   'P 1'
#
loop_
_entity.id
_entity.type
_entity.pdbx_description
1 polymer ?
#
loop_
_entity_poly.entity_id
_entity_poly.type
_entity_poly.pdbx_seq_one_letter_code
_entity_poly.pdbx_strand_id
1 'polypeptide(L)'
;MGKNQDLAIILIIVIIGMFIPFFGSILIMNNLNNLDITNINSWLKIGKTFGWFLLIFALELGAVYLYFTITNTLAQKKIDKQSLPEKK
;
A
#
# COMPACT_ATOMS: atom_id res chain seq x y z
N MET A 1 -18.21 -12.13 5.45
CA MET A 1 -17.62 -10.78 5.53
C MET A 1 -17.61 -10.20 4.11
N GLY A 2 -18.09 -8.98 3.91
CA GLY A 2 -18.24 -8.42 2.57
C GLY A 2 -16.88 -8.20 1.91
N LYS A 3 -16.76 -8.44 0.60
CA LYS A 3 -15.51 -8.27 -0.19
C LYS A 3 -14.81 -6.92 0.06
N ASN A 4 -15.59 -5.88 0.34
CA ASN A 4 -15.09 -4.52 0.63
C ASN A 4 -14.50 -4.39 2.04
N GLN A 5 -14.98 -5.20 2.98
CA GLN A 5 -14.55 -5.23 4.38
C GLN A 5 -13.18 -5.91 4.51
N ASP A 6 -12.96 -7.01 3.78
CA ASP A 6 -11.65 -7.67 3.69
C ASP A 6 -10.61 -6.76 3.05
N LEU A 7 -10.97 -6.09 1.96
CA LEU A 7 -10.09 -5.13 1.30
C LEU A 7 -9.68 -4.00 2.25
N ALA A 8 -10.61 -3.47 3.04
CA ALA A 8 -10.35 -2.42 4.02
C ALA A 8 -9.43 -2.89 5.15
N ILE A 9 -9.62 -4.12 5.66
CA ILE A 9 -8.79 -4.69 6.73
C ILE A 9 -7.35 -4.91 6.24
N ILE A 10 -7.18 -5.47 5.03
CA ILE A 10 -5.87 -5.65 4.43
C ILE A 10 -5.18 -4.30 4.23
N LEU A 11 -5.92 -3.28 3.76
CA LEU A 11 -5.40 -1.93 3.60
C LEU A 11 -4.89 -1.34 4.93
N ILE A 12 -5.66 -1.51 6.02
CA ILE A 12 -5.30 -1.03 7.35
C ILE A 12 -4.04 -1.73 7.87
N ILE A 13 -3.95 -3.05 7.71
CA ILE A 13 -2.78 -3.83 8.12
C ILE A 13 -1.53 -3.39 7.35
N VAL A 14 -1.66 -3.16 6.04
CA VAL A 14 -0.55 -2.67 5.22
C VAL A 14 -0.13 -1.26 5.65
N ILE A 15 -1.09 -0.36 5.90
CA ILE A 15 -0.82 0.99 6.41
C ILE A 15 -0.03 0.92 7.73
N ILE A 16 -0.53 0.17 8.72
CA ILE A 16 0.14 0.03 10.03
C ILE A 16 1.51 -0.64 9.89
N GLY A 17 1.61 -1.67 9.05
CA GLY A 17 2.85 -2.40 8.79
C GLY A 17 3.95 -1.53 8.18
N MET A 18 3.59 -0.49 7.41
CA MET A 18 4.55 0.48 6.86
C MET A 18 4.99 1.55 7.85
N PHE A 19 4.19 1.85 8.87
CA PHE A 19 4.61 2.77 9.92
C PHE A 19 5.79 2.20 10.73
N ILE A 20 5.90 0.87 10.86
CA ILE A 20 7.00 0.22 11.59
C ILE A 20 8.39 0.51 10.97
N PRO A 21 8.65 0.24 9.67
CA PRO A 21 9.92 0.60 9.04
C PRO A 21 10.11 2.12 8.96
N PHE A 22 9.03 2.90 8.88
CA PHE A 22 9.10 4.35 8.95
C PHE A 22 9.64 4.85 10.31
N PHE A 23 9.04 4.42 11.43
CA PHE A 23 9.54 4.72 12.78
C PHE A 23 10.96 4.17 13.00
N GLY A 24 11.25 2.98 12.48
CA GLY A 24 12.60 2.41 12.49
C GLY A 24 13.62 3.32 11.81
N SER A 25 13.29 3.85 10.62
CA SER A 25 14.16 4.79 9.90
C SER A 25 14.39 6.10 10.65
N ILE A 26 13.36 6.64 11.33
CA ILE A 26 13.48 7.85 12.14
C ILE A 26 14.41 7.60 13.33
N LEU A 27 14.23 6.48 14.03
CA LEU A 27 15.06 6.11 15.18
C LEU A 27 16.52 5.90 14.78
N ILE A 28 16.77 5.22 13.65
CA ILE A 28 18.12 5.04 13.11
C ILE A 28 18.72 6.39 12.71
N MET A 29 17.95 7.25 12.03
CA MET A 29 18.43 8.56 11.60
C MET A 29 18.74 9.49 12.79
N ASN A 30 17.94 9.44 13.87
CA ASN A 30 18.20 10.19 15.10
C ASN A 30 19.45 9.69 15.83
N ASN A 31 19.64 8.37 15.96
CA ASN A 31 20.80 7.80 16.66
C ASN A 31 22.11 7.87 15.86
N LEU A 32 22.05 7.71 14.53
CA LEU A 32 23.25 7.58 13.69
C LEU A 32 23.76 8.92 13.13
N ASN A 33 22.88 9.91 12.93
CA ASN A 33 23.26 11.22 12.35
C ASN A 33 23.21 12.38 13.35
N ASN A 34 23.03 12.11 14.64
CA ASN A 34 22.95 13.12 15.70
C ASN A 34 21.94 14.24 15.33
N LEU A 35 20.82 13.85 14.69
CA LEU A 35 19.80 14.80 14.28
C LEU A 35 19.12 15.34 15.52
N ASP A 36 19.37 16.61 15.79
CA ASP A 36 18.72 17.33 16.87
C ASP A 36 17.22 17.41 16.56
N ILE A 37 16.43 16.68 17.35
CA ILE A 37 14.97 16.58 17.25
C ILE A 37 14.28 17.90 17.60
N THR A 38 15.02 18.87 18.15
CA THR A 38 14.54 20.23 18.37
C THR A 38 14.68 21.12 17.12
N ASN A 39 15.40 20.66 16.09
CA ASN A 39 15.69 21.44 14.90
C ASN A 39 14.65 21.18 13.80
N ILE A 40 13.94 22.24 13.40
CA ILE A 40 12.86 22.22 12.39
C ILE A 40 13.35 21.67 11.04
N ASN A 41 14.64 21.83 10.71
CA ASN A 41 15.24 21.30 9.50
C ASN A 41 15.29 19.76 9.48
N SER A 42 15.44 19.12 10.65
CA SER A 42 15.43 17.66 10.80
C SER A 42 14.04 17.09 10.51
N TRP A 43 13.00 17.75 11.02
CA TRP A 43 11.59 17.42 10.75
C TRP A 43 11.24 17.56 9.28
N LEU A 44 11.77 18.60 8.61
CA LEU A 44 11.54 18.80 7.18
C LEU A 44 12.17 17.67 6.34
N LYS A 45 13.35 17.17 6.73
CA LYS A 45 13.99 16.01 6.08
C LYS A 45 13.18 14.73 6.28
N ILE A 46 12.73 14.46 7.51
CA ILE A 46 11.88 13.30 7.83
C ILE A 46 10.58 13.35 7.02
N GLY A 47 9.92 14.51 6.98
CA GLY A 47 8.70 14.71 6.19
C GLY A 47 8.92 14.51 4.69
N LYS A 48 10.04 14.98 4.14
CA LYS A 48 10.41 14.75 2.73
C LYS A 48 10.66 13.27 2.44
N THR A 49 11.43 12.58 3.28
CA THR A 49 11.70 11.15 3.12
C THR A 49 10.42 10.33 3.25
N PHE A 50 9.56 10.65 4.22
CA PHE A 50 8.24 10.03 4.36
C PHE A 50 7.38 10.24 3.11
N GLY A 51 7.32 11.47 2.60
CA GLY A 51 6.57 11.80 1.39
C GLY A 51 7.00 10.96 0.19
N TRP A 52 8.31 10.72 0.02
CA TRP A 52 8.83 9.82 -1.01
C TRP A 52 8.37 8.37 -0.83
N PHE A 53 8.43 7.84 0.39
CA PHE A 53 7.91 6.50 0.69
C PHE A 53 6.40 6.38 0.41
N LEU A 54 5.63 7.41 0.75
CA LEU A 54 4.17 7.44 0.55
C LEU A 54 3.81 7.46 -0.93
N LEU A 55 4.61 8.14 -1.75
CA LEU A 55 4.44 8.23 -3.20
C LEU A 55 4.74 6.88 -3.87
N ILE A 56 5.84 6.23 -3.49
CA ILE A 56 6.18 4.87 -3.95
C ILE A 56 5.09 3.88 -3.55
N PHE A 57 4.62 3.97 -2.30
CA PHE A 57 3.54 3.12 -1.83
C PHE A 57 2.23 3.31 -2.60
N ALA A 58 1.81 4.56 -2.84
CA ALA A 58 0.61 4.85 -3.61
C ALA A 58 0.70 4.24 -5.02
N LEU A 59 1.89 4.25 -5.61
CA LEU A 59 2.15 3.65 -6.92
C LEU A 59 2.06 2.12 -6.86
N GLU A 60 2.68 1.48 -5.88
CA GLU A 60 2.58 0.02 -5.68
C GLU A 60 1.14 -0.42 -5.41
N LEU A 61 0.42 0.30 -4.55
CA LEU A 61 -0.99 0.04 -4.25
C LEU A 61 -1.85 0.17 -5.51
N GLY A 62 -1.62 1.23 -6.30
CA GLY A 62 -2.28 1.42 -7.58
C GLY A 62 -2.03 0.26 -8.54
N ALA A 63 -0.79 -0.22 -8.64
CA ALA A 63 -0.41 -1.35 -9.47
C ALA A 63 -1.08 -2.66 -9.01
N VAL A 64 -1.08 -2.95 -7.71
CA VAL A 64 -1.75 -4.13 -7.14
C VAL A 64 -3.26 -4.07 -7.37
N TYR A 65 -3.87 -2.90 -7.17
CA TYR A 65 -5.30 -2.71 -7.42
C TYR A 65 -5.66 -2.90 -8.90
N LEU A 66 -4.85 -2.37 -9.81
CA LEU A 66 -4.98 -2.58 -11.25
C LEU A 66 -4.88 -4.06 -11.61
N TYR A 67 -3.87 -4.76 -11.08
CA TYR A 67 -3.68 -6.19 -11.29
C TYR A 67 -4.90 -6.99 -10.81
N PHE A 68 -5.42 -6.68 -9.62
CA PHE A 68 -6.60 -7.33 -9.08
C PHE A 68 -7.83 -7.04 -9.93
N THR A 69 -8.02 -5.80 -10.38
CA THR A 69 -9.14 -5.39 -11.23
C THR A 69 -9.13 -6.11 -12.58
N ILE A 70 -7.97 -6.17 -13.25
CA ILE A 70 -7.81 -6.87 -14.53
C ILE A 70 -8.09 -8.37 -14.34
N THR A 71 -7.50 -8.98 -13.32
CA THR A 71 -7.68 -10.40 -13.02
C THR A 71 -9.13 -10.75 -12.71
N ASN A 72 -9.83 -9.92 -11.93
CA ASN A 72 -11.24 -10.11 -11.60
C ASN A 72 -12.14 -9.98 -12.84
N THR A 73 -11.83 -9.03 -13.73
CA THR A 73 -12.55 -8.84 -15.01
C THR A 73 -12.36 -10.04 -15.94
N LEU A 74 -11.14 -10.58 -16.02
CA LEU A 74 -10.83 -11.77 -16.80
C LEU A 74 -11.49 -13.02 -16.23
N ALA A 75 -11.54 -13.15 -14.90
CA ALA A 75 -12.19 -14.24 -14.21
C ALA A 75 -13.72 -14.22 -14.45
N GLN A 76 -14.37 -13.06 -14.31
CA GLN A 76 -15.80 -12.91 -14.64
C GLN A 76 -16.10 -13.26 -16.10
N LYS A 77 -15.27 -12.79 -17.04
CA LYS A 77 -15.42 -13.16 -18.47
C LYS A 77 -15.33 -14.66 -18.73
N LYS A 78 -14.53 -15.42 -17.96
CA LYS A 78 -14.46 -16.87 -18.09
C LYS A 78 -15.68 -17.56 -17.49
N ILE A 79 -16.15 -17.10 -16.33
CA ILE A 79 -17.35 -17.63 -15.67
C ILE A 79 -18.59 -17.42 -16.55
N ASP A 80 -18.76 -16.23 -17.13
CA ASP A 80 -19.88 -15.93 -18.04
C ASP A 80 -19.84 -16.72 -19.35
N LYS A 81 -18.64 -17.08 -19.83
CA LYS A 81 -18.49 -17.94 -21.01
C LYS A 81 -18.84 -19.40 -20.73
N GLN A 82 -18.74 -19.84 -19.48
CA GLN A 82 -18.96 -21.21 -19.05
C GLN A 82 -20.39 -21.44 -18.52
N SER A 83 -21.12 -20.37 -18.21
CA SER A 83 -22.54 -20.39 -17.83
C SER A 83 -23.52 -20.30 -19.00
N LEU A 84 -23.04 -20.09 -20.23
CA LEU A 84 -23.87 -20.28 -21.43
C LEU A 84 -24.09 -21.78 -21.63
N PRO A 85 -25.34 -22.28 -21.58
CA PRO A 85 -25.61 -23.70 -21.73
C PRO A 85 -25.09 -24.16 -23.08
N GLU A 86 -24.38 -25.30 -23.08
CA GLU A 86 -24.16 -26.09 -24.29
C GLU A 86 -25.54 -26.25 -24.96
N LYS A 87 -25.75 -25.55 -26.09
CA LYS A 87 -26.78 -25.93 -27.04
C LYS A 87 -26.35 -27.28 -27.61
N LYS A 88 -26.75 -28.36 -26.94
CA LYS A 88 -26.96 -29.66 -27.56
C LYS A 88 -28.26 -29.62 -28.36
#